data_AF-A0A259VWN7-F1
#
_entry.id   AF-A0A259VWN7-F1
#
_cell.length_a   1.000
_cell.length_b   1.000
_cell.length_c   1.000
_cell.angle_alpha   90.00
_cell.angle_beta   90.00
_cell.angle_gamma   90.00
#
_symmetry.space_group_name_H-M   'P 1'
#
loop_
_entity.id
_entity.type
_entity.pdbx_description
1 polymer ?
#
loop_
_entity_poly.entity_id
_entity_poly.type
_entity_poly.pdbx_seq_one_letter_code
_entity_poly.pdbx_strand_id
1 'polypeptide(L)' 'MTDGPKKVKPKKVKPNKKDSQLLIRISSTEREQFIELCEELDTSAAREIRQFIRGFIKKNKPAN' A
#
# COMPACT_ATOMS: atom_id res chain seq x y z
N MET A 1 -28.45 35.15 25.07
CA MET A 1 -28.29 35.16 23.60
C MET A 1 -26.91 35.67 23.28
N THR A 2 -25.99 34.83 22.82
CA THR A 2 -24.91 35.19 21.88
C THR A 2 -24.31 33.90 21.33
N ASP A 3 -24.94 33.34 20.29
CA ASP A 3 -24.34 32.36 19.41
C ASP A 3 -23.19 33.04 18.64
N GLY A 4 -21.96 32.71 19.00
CA GLY A 4 -20.78 33.12 18.24
C GLY A 4 -20.67 32.34 16.92
N PRO A 5 -20.12 32.93 15.84
CA PRO A 5 -20.13 32.31 14.52
C PRO A 5 -19.19 31.09 14.49
N LYS A 6 -19.75 29.89 14.30
CA LYS A 6 -19.00 28.66 14.04
C LYS A 6 -18.26 28.78 12.71
N LYS A 7 -16.94 28.98 12.74
CA LYS A 7 -16.06 28.90 11.56
C LYS A 7 -16.09 27.48 10.97
N VAL A 8 -16.86 27.29 9.90
CA VAL A 8 -16.88 26.06 9.11
C VAL A 8 -15.58 25.99 8.29
N LYS A 9 -14.65 25.13 8.71
CA LYS A 9 -13.42 24.86 7.93
C LYS A 9 -13.80 24.05 6.68
N PRO A 10 -13.30 24.40 5.47
CA PRO A 10 -13.62 23.66 4.26
C PRO A 10 -13.04 22.23 4.35
N LYS A 11 -13.91 21.23 4.14
CA LYS A 11 -13.51 19.81 4.06
C LYS A 11 -12.62 19.63 2.83
N LYS A 12 -11.30 19.55 3.04
CA LYS A 12 -10.36 19.07 2.01
C LYS A 12 -10.80 17.66 1.60
N VAL A 13 -11.30 17.51 0.39
CA VAL A 13 -11.53 16.21 -0.25
C VAL A 13 -10.16 15.54 -0.35
N LYS A 14 -9.90 14.54 0.51
CA LYS A 14 -8.64 13.80 0.48
C LYS A 14 -8.60 13.04 -0.86
N PRO A 15 -7.58 13.24 -1.70
CA PRO A 15 -7.43 12.44 -2.92
C PRO A 15 -7.38 10.97 -2.48
N ASN A 16 -8.18 10.13 -3.14
CA ASN A 16 -8.32 8.70 -2.86
C ASN A 16 -6.96 8.08 -2.54
N LYS A 17 -6.75 7.90 -1.24
CA LYS A 17 -5.58 7.31 -0.64
C LYS A 17 -5.51 5.88 -1.16
N LYS A 18 -4.51 5.58 -2.00
CA LYS A 18 -4.10 4.20 -2.32
C LYS A 18 -3.45 3.55 -1.07
N ASP A 19 -3.96 3.85 0.12
CA ASP A 19 -3.31 3.63 1.41
C ASP A 19 -3.94 2.43 2.13
N SER A 20 -4.56 1.51 1.39
CA SER A 20 -4.97 0.24 1.97
C SER A 20 -3.70 -0.56 2.28
N GLN A 21 -3.33 -0.62 3.55
CA GLN A 21 -2.19 -1.39 4.01
C GLN A 21 -2.54 -2.89 3.97
N LEU A 22 -1.64 -3.69 3.40
CA LEU A 22 -1.73 -5.15 3.43
C LEU A 22 -0.77 -5.67 4.50
N LEU A 23 -1.31 -6.23 5.58
CA LEU A 23 -0.51 -6.89 6.61
C LEU A 23 -0.39 -8.38 6.28
N ILE A 24 0.84 -8.85 6.06
CA ILE A 24 1.15 -10.25 5.77
C ILE A 24 2.00 -10.79 6.91
N ARG A 25 1.62 -11.96 7.43
CA ARG A 25 2.44 -12.72 8.39
C ARG A 25 3.16 -13.83 7.64
N ILE A 26 4.47 -13.85 7.74
CA ILE A 26 5.37 -14.86 7.19
C ILE A 26 6.39 -15.24 8.27
N SER A 27 7.15 -16.31 8.05
CA SER A 27 8.23 -16.67 8.96
C SER A 27 9.34 -15.61 8.95
N SER A 28 10.05 -15.46 10.07
CA SER A 28 11.17 -14.51 10.16
C SER A 28 12.27 -14.81 9.14
N THR A 29 12.54 -16.09 8.91
CA THR A 29 13.55 -16.56 7.97
C THR A 29 13.21 -16.18 6.53
N GLU A 30 11.96 -16.38 6.10
CA GLU A 30 11.52 -15.98 4.75
C GLU A 30 11.57 -14.47 4.57
N ARG A 31 11.18 -13.71 5.61
CA ARG A 31 11.25 -12.25 5.57
C ARG A 31 12.69 -11.77 5.35
N GLU A 32 13.63 -12.31 6.10
CA GLU A 32 15.05 -11.94 6.02
C GLU A 32 15.61 -12.24 4.64
N GLN A 33 15.42 -13.47 4.15
CA GLN A 33 15.84 -13.86 2.80
C GLN A 33 15.23 -12.96 1.71
N PHE A 34 13.94 -12.60 1.85
CA PHE A 34 13.28 -11.72 0.90
C PHE A 34 13.85 -10.29 0.92
N ILE A 35 14.13 -9.75 2.11
CA ILE A 35 14.68 -8.40 2.25
C ILE A 35 16.12 -8.35 1.72
N GLU A 36 16.96 -9.33 2.08
CA GLU A 36 18.34 -9.45 1.60
C GLU A 36 18.39 -9.49 0.07
N LEU A 37 17.56 -10.34 -0.55
CA LEU A 37 17.46 -10.40 -2.01
C LEU A 37 16.96 -9.08 -2.62
N CYS A 38 16.03 -8.39 -1.96
CA CYS A 38 15.58 -7.09 -2.44
C CYS A 38 16.71 -6.05 -2.42
N GLU A 39 17.55 -6.07 -1.38
CA GLU A 39 18.71 -5.18 -1.22
C GLU A 39 19.79 -5.48 -2.27
N GLU A 40 20.09 -6.75 -2.53
CA GLU A 40 21.02 -7.17 -3.59
C GLU A 40 20.57 -6.71 -4.99
N LEU A 41 19.27 -6.62 -5.22
CA LEU A 41 18.69 -6.21 -6.50
C LEU A 41 18.50 -4.69 -6.62
N ASP A 42 18.95 -3.89 -5.64
CA ASP A 42 18.68 -2.45 -5.55
C ASP A 42 17.17 -2.11 -5.62
N THR A 43 16.34 -2.97 -5.02
CA THR A 43 14.88 -2.82 -4.98
C THR A 43 14.36 -2.68 -3.55
N SER A 44 13.05 -2.45 -3.41
CA SER A 44 12.40 -2.50 -2.10
C SER A 44 11.40 -3.64 -2.06
N ALA A 45 11.33 -4.31 -0.91
CA ALA A 45 10.31 -5.32 -0.61
C ALA A 45 8.90 -4.86 -1.04
N ALA A 46 8.54 -3.60 -0.75
CA ALA A 46 7.25 -3.04 -1.13
C ALA A 46 7.06 -2.92 -2.66
N ARG A 47 8.12 -2.62 -3.42
CA ARG A 47 8.07 -2.54 -4.89
C ARG A 47 7.88 -3.93 -5.48
N GLU A 48 8.66 -4.91 -5.03
CA GLU A 48 8.59 -6.29 -5.51
C GLU A 48 7.24 -6.93 -5.21
N ILE A 49 6.74 -6.81 -3.97
CA ILE A 49 5.40 -7.33 -3.62
C ILE A 49 4.31 -6.68 -4.46
N ARG A 50 4.35 -5.36 -4.70
CA ARG A 50 3.36 -4.70 -5.57
C ARG A 50 3.45 -5.18 -7.02
N GLN A 51 4.65 -5.40 -7.54
CA GLN A 51 4.85 -5.88 -8.90
C GLN A 51 4.36 -7.31 -9.04
N PHE A 52 4.68 -8.17 -8.07
CA PHE A 52 4.21 -9.55 -7.98
C PHE A 52 2.69 -9.60 -7.94
N ILE A 53 2.04 -8.83 -7.05
CA ILE A 53 0.57 -8.77 -6.96
C ILE A 53 -0.04 -8.36 -8.31
N ARG A 54 0.48 -7.33 -8.97
CA ARG A 54 -0.01 -6.88 -10.29
C ARG A 54 0.16 -7.96 -11.36
N GLY A 55 1.33 -8.61 -11.41
CA GLY A 55 1.61 -9.71 -12.34
C GLY A 55 0.69 -10.91 -12.11
N PHE A 56 0.50 -11.27 -10.85
CA PHE A 56 -0.41 -12.34 -10.45
C PHE A 56 -1.86 -12.05 -10.84
N ILE A 57 -2.35 -10.83 -10.59
CA ILE A 57 -3.70 -10.42 -11.01
C ILE A 57 -3.80 -10.50 -12.54
N LYS A 58 -2.85 -9.96 -13.30
CA LYS A 58 -2.88 -10.01 -14.77
C LYS A 58 -2.89 -11.44 -15.31
N LYS A 59 -2.13 -12.34 -14.69
CA LYS A 59 -2.04 -13.75 -15.11
C LYS A 59 -3.32 -14.55 -14.81
N ASN A 60 -3.96 -14.29 -13.67
CA ASN A 60 -5.09 -15.11 -13.19
C ASN A 60 -6.45 -14.48 -13.45
N LYS A 61 -6.51 -13.19 -13.80
CA LYS A 61 -7.76 -12.55 -14.18
C LYS A 61 -8.05 -12.92 -15.64
N PRO A 62 -9.14 -13.64 -15.93
CA PRO A 62 -9.52 -13.87 -17.32
C PRO A 62 -9.72 -12.50 -17.98
N ALA A 63 -9.15 -12.33 -19.19
CA ALA A 63 -9.44 -11.17 -20.02
C ALA A 63 -10.96 -11.15 -20.23
N ASN A 64 -11.64 -10.24 -19.54
CA ASN A 64 -13.06 -9.99 -19.68
C ASN A 64 -13.26 -8.79 -20.58
#